data_AF-A0A957QZD1-F1
#
_entry.id   AF-A0A957QZD1-F1
#
_cell.length_a   1.000
_cell.length_b   1.000
_cell.length_c   1.000
_cell.angle_alpha   90.00
_cell.angle_beta   90.00
_cell.angle_gamma   90.00
#
_symmetry.space_group_name_H-M   'P 1'
#
loop_
_entity.id
_entity.type
_entity.pdbx_description
1 polymer ?
#
loop_
_entity_poly.entity_id
_entity_poly.type
_entity_poly.pdbx_seq_one_letter_code
_entity_poly.pdbx_strand_id
1 'polypeptide(L)'
;MEMTQLVRRLGRSDLKLIGRDRFLIFMFLFAVYIAVALRFLLPWADGYLADHDIMPGPSIPLRLAEIYPMLVAFMGLFTGALLVGTVFGFVLLDEKDNNTLRAMLVTPVPLPRYLLYRVGLPAVLAMVIVLGMVLVINQAVPPLWQLLPLAAGAGLTAPIVTLFFAT
;
A
#
# COMPACT_ATOMS: atom_id res chain seq x y z
N MET A 1 0.11 30.44 -2.97
CA MET A 1 -0.19 29.51 -1.86
C MET A 1 1.08 28.81 -1.41
N GLU A 2 1.36 28.84 -0.12
CA GLU A 2 2.44 28.05 0.52
C GLU A 2 2.16 26.55 0.33
N MET A 3 3.20 25.72 0.07
CA MET A 3 3.06 24.29 -0.22
C MET A 3 2.35 23.53 0.93
N THR A 4 2.64 23.89 2.17
CA THR A 4 2.02 23.34 3.39
C THR A 4 0.52 23.59 3.45
N GLN A 5 0.05 24.76 3.00
CA GLN A 5 -1.40 25.06 2.97
C GLN A 5 -2.12 24.25 1.89
N LEU A 6 -1.46 24.00 0.75
CA LEU A 6 -1.98 23.16 -0.32
C LEU A 6 -2.18 21.72 0.18
N VAL A 7 -1.12 21.12 0.74
CA VAL A 7 -1.14 19.76 1.30
C VAL A 7 -2.23 19.61 2.34
N ARG A 8 -2.38 20.59 3.25
CA ARG A 8 -3.42 20.54 4.28
C ARG A 8 -4.84 20.61 3.72
N ARG A 9 -5.09 21.44 2.71
CA ARG A 9 -6.42 21.61 2.12
C ARG A 9 -6.81 20.42 1.25
N LEU A 10 -5.94 19.99 0.35
CA LEU A 10 -6.16 18.83 -0.50
C LEU A 10 -6.23 17.55 0.35
N GLY A 11 -5.32 17.38 1.31
CA GLY A 11 -5.31 16.24 2.22
C GLY A 11 -6.59 16.11 3.04
N ARG A 12 -7.15 17.23 3.52
CA ARG A 12 -8.44 17.21 4.22
C ARG A 12 -9.59 16.82 3.31
N SER A 13 -9.54 17.20 2.03
CA SER A 13 -10.54 16.78 1.03
C SER A 13 -10.44 15.29 0.76
N ASP A 14 -9.24 14.78 0.47
CA ASP A 14 -8.97 13.38 0.19
C ASP A 14 -9.36 12.49 1.38
N LEU A 15 -8.99 12.88 2.62
CA LEU A 15 -9.40 12.17 3.84
C LEU A 15 -10.92 12.12 4.01
N LYS A 16 -11.64 13.19 3.64
CA LYS A 16 -13.10 13.23 3.71
C LYS A 16 -13.74 12.33 2.64
N LEU A 17 -13.16 12.26 1.45
CA LEU A 17 -13.60 11.37 0.38
C LEU A 17 -13.38 9.92 0.76
N ILE A 18 -12.15 9.57 1.15
CA ILE A 18 -11.79 8.23 1.62
C ILE A 18 -12.66 7.80 2.80
N GLY A 19 -12.84 8.68 3.79
CA GLY A 19 -13.66 8.38 4.98
C GLY A 19 -15.17 8.28 4.71
N ARG A 20 -15.65 8.74 3.56
CA ARG A 20 -17.06 8.61 3.15
C ARG A 20 -17.29 7.38 2.28
N ASP A 21 -16.27 6.96 1.53
CA ASP A 21 -16.35 5.80 0.66
C ASP A 21 -16.06 4.51 1.43
N ARG A 22 -17.11 3.69 1.60
CA ARG A 22 -17.02 2.39 2.28
C ARG A 22 -16.06 1.43 1.58
N PHE A 23 -15.94 1.51 0.26
CA PHE A 23 -15.04 0.67 -0.50
C PHE A 23 -13.58 1.03 -0.21
N LEU A 24 -13.23 2.32 -0.21
CA LEU A 24 -11.87 2.78 0.10
C LEU A 24 -11.46 2.44 1.54
N ILE A 25 -12.39 2.60 2.51
CA ILE A 25 -12.15 2.15 3.89
C ILE A 25 -11.91 0.64 3.94
N PHE A 26 -12.72 -0.13 3.23
CA PHE A 26 -12.58 -1.58 3.18
C PHE A 26 -11.21 -1.99 2.61
N MET A 27 -10.68 -1.28 1.61
CA MET A 27 -9.33 -1.56 1.08
C MET A 27 -8.22 -1.37 2.12
N PHE A 28 -8.29 -0.33 2.96
CA PHE A 28 -7.34 -0.16 4.06
C PHE A 28 -7.49 -1.26 5.12
N LEU A 29 -8.74 -1.60 5.49
CA LEU A 29 -9.01 -2.70 6.41
C LEU A 29 -8.52 -4.04 5.84
N PHE A 30 -8.61 -4.23 4.53
CA PHE A 30 -8.12 -5.42 3.85
C PHE A 30 -6.60 -5.55 3.94
N ALA A 31 -5.85 -4.44 3.84
CA ALA A 31 -4.42 -4.45 4.09
C ALA A 31 -4.07 -4.90 5.52
N VAL A 32 -4.78 -4.38 6.51
CA VAL A 32 -4.61 -4.80 7.92
C VAL A 32 -4.98 -6.27 8.09
N TYR A 33 -6.08 -6.70 7.48
CA TYR A 33 -6.53 -8.09 7.50
C TYR A 33 -5.49 -9.03 6.92
N ILE A 34 -4.89 -8.71 5.76
CA ILE A 34 -3.80 -9.51 5.16
C ILE A 34 -2.63 -9.64 6.13
N ALA A 35 -2.21 -8.54 6.74
CA ALA A 35 -1.06 -8.55 7.66
C ALA A 35 -1.31 -9.44 8.89
N VAL A 36 -2.50 -9.32 9.49
CA VAL A 36 -2.90 -10.15 10.64
C VAL A 36 -3.09 -11.61 10.23
N ALA A 37 -3.74 -11.86 9.09
CA ALA A 37 -3.93 -13.20 8.56
C ALA A 37 -2.58 -13.89 8.35
N LEU A 38 -1.62 -13.25 7.68
CA LEU A 38 -0.30 -13.83 7.44
C LEU A 38 0.50 -14.07 8.73
N ARG A 39 0.36 -13.19 9.73
CA ARG A 39 1.01 -13.39 11.04
C ARG A 39 0.66 -14.74 11.67
N PHE A 40 -0.60 -15.17 11.56
CA PHE A 40 -1.09 -16.42 12.16
C PHE A 40 -1.11 -17.59 11.17
N LEU A 41 -1.45 -17.32 9.91
CA LEU A 41 -1.61 -18.34 8.87
C LEU A 41 -0.27 -18.94 8.46
N LEU A 42 0.79 -18.14 8.35
CA LEU A 42 2.12 -18.65 7.98
C LEU A 42 2.65 -19.69 8.97
N PRO A 43 2.76 -19.41 10.28
CA PRO A 43 3.28 -20.39 11.24
C PRO A 43 2.35 -21.60 11.40
N TRP A 44 1.02 -21.39 11.37
CA TRP A 44 0.06 -22.49 11.39
C TRP A 44 0.21 -23.41 10.17
N ALA A 45 0.38 -22.82 8.98
CA ALA A 45 0.56 -23.58 7.75
C ALA A 45 1.88 -24.36 7.76
N ASP A 46 3.00 -23.76 8.22
CA ASP A 46 4.29 -24.48 8.30
C ASP A 46 4.22 -25.69 9.23
N GLY A 47 3.57 -25.54 10.39
CA GLY A 47 3.32 -26.67 11.31
C GLY A 47 2.48 -27.77 10.65
N TYR A 48 1.33 -27.40 10.06
CA TYR A 48 0.44 -28.35 9.40
C TYR A 48 1.12 -29.06 8.22
N LEU A 49 1.89 -28.36 7.40
CA LEU A 49 2.60 -28.93 6.25
C LEU A 49 3.75 -29.86 6.66
N ALA A 50 4.40 -29.56 7.78
CA ALA A 50 5.44 -30.40 8.36
C ALA A 50 4.86 -31.67 9.01
N ASP A 51 3.74 -31.55 9.72
CA ASP A 51 3.08 -32.67 10.40
C ASP A 51 2.49 -33.70 9.43
N HIS A 52 2.22 -33.30 8.18
CA HIS A 52 1.66 -34.15 7.12
C HIS A 52 2.69 -34.66 6.10
N ASP A 53 4.01 -34.48 6.35
CA ASP A 53 5.11 -34.85 5.43
C ASP A 53 4.95 -34.28 4.00
N ILE A 54 4.23 -33.16 3.86
CA ILE A 54 4.04 -32.48 2.57
C ILE A 54 5.24 -31.56 2.30
N MET A 55 5.70 -30.83 3.32
CA MET A 55 6.91 -30.02 3.30
C MET A 55 7.65 -30.11 4.65
N PRO A 56 8.84 -30.72 4.72
CA PRO A 56 9.61 -31.31 3.62
C PRO A 56 9.12 -32.73 3.27
N GLY A 57 8.70 -32.92 2.01
CA GLY A 57 8.21 -34.20 1.49
C GLY A 57 9.09 -34.76 0.36
N PRO A 58 8.77 -35.96 -0.17
CA PRO A 58 9.56 -36.62 -1.22
C PRO A 58 9.67 -35.82 -2.52
N SER A 59 8.68 -34.96 -2.80
CA SER A 59 8.60 -34.11 -3.99
C SER A 59 9.09 -32.69 -3.77
N ILE A 60 9.05 -32.17 -2.54
CA ILE A 60 9.46 -30.81 -2.19
C ILE A 60 10.31 -30.84 -0.92
N PRO A 61 11.66 -30.74 -1.05
CA PRO A 61 12.56 -30.77 0.11
C PRO A 61 12.58 -29.45 0.91
N LEU A 62 11.83 -28.44 0.47
CA LEU A 62 11.84 -27.09 1.03
C LEU A 62 10.79 -26.96 2.14
N ARG A 63 11.15 -26.33 3.26
CA ARG A 63 10.17 -25.95 4.30
C ARG A 63 9.44 -24.68 3.92
N LEU A 64 8.19 -24.52 4.34
CA LEU A 64 7.42 -23.30 4.06
C LEU A 64 8.09 -22.07 4.68
N ALA A 65 8.71 -22.22 5.86
CA ALA A 65 9.49 -21.18 6.53
C ALA A 65 10.58 -20.52 5.65
N GLU A 66 11.17 -21.26 4.70
CA GLU A 66 12.20 -20.74 3.80
C GLU A 66 11.62 -19.80 2.73
N ILE A 67 10.33 -19.95 2.43
CA ILE A 67 9.59 -19.15 1.44
C ILE A 67 8.94 -17.92 2.09
N TYR A 68 8.91 -17.82 3.42
CA TYR A 68 8.33 -16.69 4.14
C TYR A 68 8.83 -15.32 3.65
N PRO A 69 10.14 -15.07 3.43
CA PRO A 69 10.62 -13.77 2.96
C PRO A 69 9.98 -13.37 1.63
N MET A 70 9.81 -14.32 0.71
CA MET A 70 9.19 -14.08 -0.60
C MET A 70 7.69 -13.75 -0.46
N LEU A 71 6.97 -14.51 0.37
CA LEU A 71 5.54 -14.27 0.61
C LEU A 71 5.30 -12.92 1.30
N VAL A 72 6.12 -12.59 2.29
CA VAL A 72 6.06 -11.29 2.99
C VAL A 72 6.44 -10.15 2.05
N ALA A 73 7.41 -10.34 1.16
CA ALA A 73 7.73 -9.35 0.13
C ALA A 73 6.56 -9.11 -0.82
N PHE A 74 5.95 -10.18 -1.34
CA PHE A 74 4.85 -10.04 -2.28
C PHE A 74 3.57 -9.48 -1.61
N MET A 75 3.14 -10.05 -0.50
CA MET A 75 1.90 -9.66 0.18
C MET A 75 2.04 -8.38 1.02
N GLY A 76 3.19 -8.16 1.65
CA GLY A 76 3.43 -7.01 2.52
C GLY A 76 3.90 -5.79 1.73
N LEU A 77 4.98 -5.93 0.95
CA LEU A 77 5.55 -4.79 0.22
C LEU A 77 4.75 -4.48 -1.04
N PHE A 78 4.58 -5.45 -1.93
CA PHE A 78 3.95 -5.19 -3.23
C PHE A 78 2.43 -4.97 -3.09
N THR A 79 1.69 -5.90 -2.48
CA THR A 79 0.24 -5.74 -2.32
C THR A 79 -0.11 -4.55 -1.43
N GLY A 80 0.64 -4.31 -0.35
CA GLY A 80 0.41 -3.15 0.53
C GLY A 80 0.50 -1.82 -0.21
N ALA A 81 1.56 -1.63 -0.99
CA ALA A 81 1.72 -0.41 -1.78
C ALA A 81 0.73 -0.31 -2.95
N LEU A 82 0.38 -1.43 -3.59
CA LEU A 82 -0.62 -1.50 -4.64
C LEU A 82 -2.00 -1.06 -4.14
N LEU A 83 -2.41 -1.51 -2.95
CA LEU A 83 -3.70 -1.11 -2.36
C LEU A 83 -3.77 0.40 -2.13
N VAL A 84 -2.70 1.00 -1.61
CA VAL A 84 -2.64 2.46 -1.41
C VAL A 84 -2.69 3.21 -2.75
N GLY A 85 -1.93 2.76 -3.73
CA GLY A 85 -1.97 3.34 -5.07
C GLY A 85 -3.35 3.24 -5.72
N THR A 86 -4.04 2.12 -5.49
CA THR A 86 -5.40 1.92 -6.01
C THR A 86 -6.40 2.85 -5.32
N VAL A 87 -6.31 3.03 -3.99
CA VAL A 87 -7.15 3.98 -3.25
C VAL A 87 -7.00 5.39 -3.81
N PHE A 88 -5.76 5.86 -3.99
CA PHE A 88 -5.50 7.19 -4.54
C PHE A 88 -5.84 7.30 -6.02
N GLY A 89 -5.73 6.20 -6.78
CA GLY A 89 -6.21 6.10 -8.15
C GLY A 89 -7.73 6.31 -8.23
N PHE A 90 -8.50 5.67 -7.35
CA PHE A 90 -9.95 5.88 -7.26
C PHE A 90 -10.33 7.30 -6.83
N VAL A 91 -9.59 7.90 -5.89
CA VAL A 91 -9.80 9.32 -5.53
C VAL A 91 -9.62 10.20 -6.76
N LEU A 92 -8.58 9.96 -7.55
CA LEU A 92 -8.32 10.72 -8.76
C LEU A 92 -9.39 10.47 -9.85
N LEU A 93 -9.89 9.25 -9.94
CA LEU A 93 -10.98 8.89 -10.86
C LEU A 93 -12.28 9.61 -10.48
N ASP A 94 -12.63 9.64 -9.19
CA ASP A 94 -13.79 10.39 -8.68
C ASP A 94 -13.65 11.89 -8.96
N GLU A 95 -12.44 12.44 -8.90
CA GLU A 95 -12.18 13.83 -9.28
C GLU A 95 -12.33 14.09 -10.79
N LYS A 96 -11.92 13.13 -11.62
CA LYS A 96 -12.10 13.18 -13.07
C LYS A 96 -13.58 13.15 -13.44
N ASP A 97 -14.34 12.25 -12.83
CA ASP A 97 -15.77 12.06 -13.10
C ASP A 97 -16.61 13.28 -12.64
N ASN A 98 -16.29 13.85 -11.48
CA ASN A 98 -16.99 15.03 -10.95
C ASN A 98 -16.54 16.36 -11.60
N ASN A 99 -15.68 16.33 -12.63
CA ASN A 99 -15.09 17.51 -13.28
C ASN A 99 -14.34 18.46 -12.29
N THR A 100 -13.96 17.98 -11.10
CA THR A 100 -13.24 18.81 -10.11
C THR A 100 -11.84 19.16 -10.60
N LEU A 101 -11.24 18.31 -11.44
CA LEU A 101 -10.00 18.62 -12.16
C LEU A 101 -10.13 19.90 -13.02
N ARG A 102 -11.27 20.11 -13.70
CA ARG A 102 -11.51 21.33 -14.48
C ARG A 102 -11.74 22.54 -13.58
N ALA A 103 -12.43 22.35 -12.46
CA ALA A 103 -12.61 23.39 -11.46
C ALA A 103 -11.27 23.82 -10.82
N MET A 104 -10.29 22.93 -10.71
CA MET A 104 -8.95 23.27 -10.23
C MET A 104 -8.16 24.15 -11.21
N LEU A 105 -8.42 24.09 -12.52
CA LEU A 105 -7.73 24.92 -13.53
C LEU A 105 -8.04 26.42 -13.37
N VAL A 106 -9.18 26.76 -12.75
CA VAL A 106 -9.54 28.16 -12.44
C VAL A 106 -9.10 28.60 -11.05
N THR A 107 -8.44 27.72 -10.28
CA THR A 107 -7.85 28.06 -8.98
C THR A 107 -6.42 28.57 -9.14
N PRO A 108 -5.90 29.39 -8.21
CA PRO A 108 -4.52 29.90 -8.25
C PRO A 108 -3.46 28.82 -7.89
N VAL A 109 -3.78 27.53 -8.06
CA VAL A 109 -2.88 26.41 -7.77
C VAL A 109 -2.09 26.05 -9.03
N PRO A 110 -0.76 26.16 -9.03
CA PRO A 110 0.03 25.76 -10.18
C PRO A 110 0.04 24.23 -10.34
N LEU A 111 -0.19 23.76 -11.57
CA LEU A 111 -0.28 22.35 -11.95
C LEU A 111 0.89 21.48 -11.43
N PRO A 112 2.16 21.92 -11.45
CA PRO A 112 3.27 21.13 -10.93
C PRO A 112 3.16 20.81 -9.43
N ARG A 113 2.61 21.73 -8.63
CA ARG A 113 2.44 21.50 -7.18
C ARG A 113 1.30 20.52 -6.90
N TYR A 114 0.26 20.55 -7.72
CA TYR A 114 -0.81 19.57 -7.68
C TYR A 114 -0.31 18.16 -8.02
N LEU A 115 0.47 18.02 -9.09
CA LEU A 115 1.09 16.73 -9.46
C LEU A 115 2.05 16.22 -8.38
N LEU A 116 2.87 17.10 -7.81
CA LEU A 116 3.78 16.72 -6.72
C LEU A 116 3.00 16.20 -5.51
N TYR A 117 1.86 16.79 -5.17
CA TYR A 117 0.98 16.29 -4.11
C TYR A 117 0.38 14.93 -4.46
N ARG A 118 -0.17 14.77 -5.67
CA ARG A 118 -0.80 13.53 -6.14
C ARG A 118 0.18 12.36 -6.30
N VAL A 119 1.47 12.63 -6.46
CA VAL A 119 2.54 11.59 -6.51
C VAL A 119 3.18 11.37 -5.15
N GLY A 120 3.49 12.46 -4.44
CA GLY A 120 4.23 12.41 -3.18
C GLY A 120 3.40 11.84 -2.03
N LEU A 121 2.12 12.22 -1.92
CA LEU A 121 1.27 11.75 -0.82
C LEU A 121 1.03 10.23 -0.87
N PRO A 122 0.64 9.62 -2.01
CA PRO A 122 0.49 8.16 -2.07
C PRO A 122 1.80 7.42 -1.83
N ALA A 123 2.93 7.95 -2.31
CA ALA A 123 4.23 7.32 -2.10
C ALA A 123 4.62 7.25 -0.60
N VAL A 124 4.46 8.36 0.12
CA VAL A 124 4.75 8.43 1.56
C VAL A 124 3.78 7.55 2.36
N LEU A 125 2.48 7.61 2.04
CA LEU A 125 1.50 6.77 2.74
C LEU A 125 1.71 5.28 2.47
N ALA A 126 2.05 4.91 1.24
CA ALA A 126 2.38 3.53 0.89
C ALA A 126 3.60 3.04 1.65
N MET A 127 4.65 3.86 1.75
CA MET A 127 5.82 3.53 2.57
C MET A 127 5.44 3.27 4.03
N VAL A 128 4.61 4.13 4.65
CA VAL A 128 4.16 3.95 6.05
C VAL A 128 3.33 2.68 6.21
N ILE A 129 2.42 2.40 5.27
CA ILE A 129 1.54 1.23 5.34
C ILE A 129 2.30 -0.06 5.14
N VAL A 130 3.22 -0.11 4.18
CA VAL A 130 4.10 -1.26 3.95
C VAL A 130 4.94 -1.55 5.18
N LEU A 131 5.54 -0.51 5.80
CA LEU A 131 6.26 -0.66 7.07
C LEU A 131 5.35 -1.25 8.15
N GLY A 132 4.14 -0.72 8.31
CA GLY A 132 3.16 -1.24 9.26
C GLY A 132 2.81 -2.70 9.00
N MET A 133 2.53 -3.07 7.74
CA MET A 133 2.19 -4.45 7.37
C MET A 133 3.32 -5.42 7.68
N VAL A 134 4.56 -5.11 7.29
CA VAL A 134 5.71 -6.00 7.54
C VAL A 134 5.95 -6.19 9.04
N LEU A 135 5.86 -5.12 9.82
CA LEU A 135 6.01 -5.18 11.29
C LEU A 135 4.87 -5.95 11.97
N VAL A 136 3.63 -5.84 11.46
CA VAL A 136 2.48 -6.59 11.99
C VAL A 136 2.60 -8.08 11.67
N ILE A 137 3.02 -8.43 10.44
CA ILE A 137 3.25 -9.81 10.03
C ILE A 137 4.30 -10.46 10.92
N ASN A 138 5.36 -9.72 11.26
CA ASN A 138 6.44 -10.15 12.16
C ASN A 138 7.08 -11.51 11.80
N GLN A 139 7.07 -11.84 10.50
CA GLN A 139 7.73 -13.04 9.95
C GLN A 139 8.80 -12.58 8.96
N ALA A 140 9.99 -13.19 9.02
CA ALA A 140 11.11 -12.87 8.13
C ALA A 140 11.44 -11.37 8.02
N VAL A 141 11.31 -10.63 9.13
CA VAL A 141 11.50 -9.17 9.15
C VAL A 141 12.98 -8.84 8.97
N PRO A 142 13.37 -8.13 7.90
CA PRO A 142 14.73 -7.66 7.74
C PRO A 142 15.03 -6.54 8.76
N PRO A 143 16.30 -6.30 9.10
CA PRO A 143 16.66 -5.22 9.99
C PRO A 143 16.18 -3.86 9.45
N LEU A 144 15.80 -2.94 10.34
CA LEU A 144 15.13 -1.68 9.99
C LEU A 144 15.86 -0.85 8.93
N TRP A 145 17.19 -0.88 8.93
CA TRP A 145 18.02 -0.17 7.95
C TRP A 145 17.90 -0.74 6.52
N GLN A 146 17.57 -2.02 6.36
CA GLN A 146 17.23 -2.62 5.06
C GLN A 146 15.75 -2.43 4.73
N LEU A 147 14.88 -2.46 5.75
CA LEU A 147 13.45 -2.31 5.56
C LEU A 147 13.09 -0.91 5.04
N LEU A 148 13.76 0.14 5.50
CA LEU A 148 13.52 1.52 5.06
C LEU A 148 13.67 1.72 3.53
N PRO A 149 14.80 1.37 2.90
CA PRO A 149 14.95 1.50 1.45
C PRO A 149 14.01 0.57 0.68
N LEU A 150 13.71 -0.62 1.20
CA LEU A 150 12.73 -1.53 0.60
C LEU A 150 11.32 -0.93 0.62
N ALA A 151 10.90 -0.35 1.75
CA ALA A 151 9.61 0.32 1.87
C ALA A 151 9.53 1.60 1.03
N ALA A 152 10.63 2.36 0.92
CA ALA A 152 10.70 3.51 0.04
C ALA A 152 10.57 3.10 -1.44
N GLY A 153 11.27 2.03 -1.86
CA GLY A 153 11.15 1.47 -3.20
C GLY A 153 9.75 0.92 -3.49
N ALA A 154 9.18 0.17 -2.55
CA ALA A 154 7.80 -0.31 -2.64
C ALA A 154 6.81 0.85 -2.71
N GLY A 155 7.01 1.91 -1.93
CA GLY A 155 6.18 3.12 -1.93
C GLY A 155 6.03 3.76 -3.31
N LEU A 156 7.02 3.62 -4.20
CA LEU A 156 6.94 4.11 -5.58
C LEU A 156 5.94 3.35 -6.47
N THR A 157 5.53 2.14 -6.09
CA THR A 157 4.45 1.45 -6.82
C THR A 157 3.10 2.16 -6.65
N ALA A 158 2.86 2.82 -5.51
CA ALA A 158 1.61 3.54 -5.27
C ALA A 158 1.35 4.68 -6.26
N PRO A 159 2.29 5.62 -6.52
CA PRO A 159 2.08 6.65 -7.53
C PRO A 159 2.01 6.10 -8.95
N ILE A 160 2.74 5.01 -9.28
CA ILE A 160 2.63 4.35 -10.59
C ILE A 160 1.19 3.88 -10.81
N VAL A 161 0.61 3.18 -9.83
CA VAL A 161 -0.78 2.71 -9.88
C VAL A 161 -1.74 3.90 -9.90
N THR A 162 -1.52 4.92 -9.07
CA THR A 162 -2.38 6.12 -9.02
C THR A 162 -2.45 6.81 -10.40
N LEU A 163 -1.31 6.98 -11.06
CA LEU A 163 -1.22 7.61 -12.38
C LEU A 163 -1.79 6.73 -13.49
N PHE A 164 -1.73 5.40 -13.34
CA PHE A 164 -2.38 4.48 -14.27
C PHE A 164 -3.90 4.67 -14.31
N PHE A 165 -4.53 5.01 -13.18
CA PHE A 165 -5.96 5.38 -13.16
C PHE A 165 -6.23 6.80 -13.68
N ALA A 166 -5.20 7.63 -13.83
CA ALA A 166 -5.34 9.01 -14.30
C ALA A 166 -5.55 9.12 -15.82
N THR A 167 -4.95 8.21 -16.59
CA THR A 167 -5.08 8.14 -18.07
C THR A 167 -6.53 7.93 -18.47
#